data_AF-K1Y0W4-F1
#
_entry.id   AF-K1Y0W4-F1
#
_cell.length_a   1.000
_cell.length_b   1.000
_cell.length_c   1.000
_cell.angle_alpha   90.00
_cell.angle_beta   90.00
_cell.angle_gamma   90.00
#
_symmetry.space_group_name_H-M   'P 1'
#
loop_
_entity.id
_entity.type
_entity.pdbx_description
1 polymer ?
#
loop_
_entity_poly.entity_id
_entity_poly.type
_entity_poly.pdbx_seq_one_letter_code
_entity_poly.pdbx_strand_id
1 'polypeptide(L)'
;MRKAIIITCLTYLVFFFPLLNSNTFIGGEDPEGYHYPVKYFLYQSLQKGEFPFYTQRIFSGFPMYADPTAGYLNPLNILFVMLFGPFNYYKIMHFIFYLLGSLSLLYFLKRKFGDNLLAFAASNLVYFFNLFNLYHQKHFEIVLSVYTLPLCLLLLDRFLTKADIKKLIFLGGILLFDFYNGSIQILLLKLAVLGVYIVLFDNKLVLNVRKYAVFLVLFVLLCLPLLIPAFLLYTESSRKGGSYKLYEGSFAPIMAVNIIYPFITGKDGDYKWNQVNDEYFIHETYIYQGVSVVIFGFLGLFLLKDKKIMIFSSVLILLFVTLAFISYVPVLNNIKIPIISMFRYWGRSTILLSLVLSIGTYGFFIGDTSSLDIRNIKQYLRIYIIPVLLFILILLFSLTSQNTTKAFNLFLNGAIKKDIYMIFWILILVSILISLKLKNIKMTFIILMADIVFFGIQVMATQFVNINQIKVQERILIPDDSMYKKVYIYNDTIYKNMGLYYSSNGIFGYSQMEPELYSEYLYDVGFADVKVPTSFSDTTIKFNKYNTYDFYQKLTDTLGVNQILNSLGDVIY
;
A
#
# COMPACT_ATOMS: atom_id res chain seq x y z
N MET A 1 24.12 -1.00 -18.04
CA MET A 1 23.82 -0.25 -16.81
C MET A 1 23.33 1.17 -17.08
N ARG A 2 24.10 2.04 -17.76
CA ARG A 2 23.68 3.44 -18.06
C ARG A 2 22.27 3.57 -18.67
N LYS A 3 21.98 2.82 -19.74
CA LYS A 3 20.65 2.81 -20.39
C LYS A 3 19.51 2.38 -19.44
N ALA A 4 19.76 1.42 -18.56
CA ALA A 4 18.76 0.96 -17.59
C ALA A 4 18.43 2.04 -16.57
N ILE A 5 19.44 2.72 -16.03
CA ILE A 5 19.25 3.86 -15.12
C ILE A 5 18.44 4.96 -15.81
N ILE A 6 18.75 5.28 -17.07
CA ILE A 6 17.99 6.26 -17.86
C ILE A 6 16.52 5.82 -17.99
N ILE A 7 16.26 4.56 -18.36
CA ILE A 7 14.90 4.03 -18.47
C ILE A 7 14.16 4.15 -17.14
N THR A 8 14.77 3.70 -16.03
CA THR A 8 14.20 3.79 -14.69
C THR A 8 13.86 5.23 -14.31
N CYS A 9 14.79 6.17 -14.49
CA CYS A 9 14.56 7.58 -14.19
C CYS A 9 13.46 8.18 -15.07
N LEU A 10 13.45 7.88 -16.38
CA LEU A 10 12.41 8.38 -17.28
C LEU A 10 11.02 7.84 -16.89
N THR A 11 10.90 6.55 -16.60
CA THR A 11 9.60 5.99 -16.16
C THR A 11 9.13 6.58 -14.83
N TYR A 12 10.04 6.88 -13.90
CA TYR A 12 9.69 7.61 -12.68
C TYR A 12 9.14 9.00 -12.99
N LEU A 13 9.86 9.76 -13.84
CA LEU A 13 9.48 11.13 -14.18
C LEU A 13 8.14 11.22 -14.91
N VAL A 14 7.77 10.22 -15.72
CA VAL A 14 6.44 10.22 -16.39
C VAL A 14 5.28 10.39 -15.40
N PHE A 15 5.37 9.77 -14.21
CA PHE A 15 4.29 9.82 -13.20
C PHE A 15 4.57 10.81 -12.08
N PHE A 16 5.85 11.03 -11.76
CA PHE A 16 6.27 11.75 -10.56
C PHE A 16 7.09 13.02 -10.85
N PHE A 17 7.12 13.51 -12.10
CA PHE A 17 7.76 14.78 -12.44
C PHE A 17 7.34 15.96 -11.53
N PRO A 18 6.07 16.10 -11.10
CA PRO A 18 5.68 17.16 -10.18
C PRO A 18 6.46 17.16 -8.85
N LEU A 19 6.95 16.01 -8.38
CA LEU A 19 7.76 15.91 -7.14
C LEU A 19 9.15 16.55 -7.25
N LEU A 20 9.62 16.87 -8.47
CA LEU A 20 10.84 17.65 -8.66
C LEU A 20 10.68 19.08 -8.14
N ASN A 21 9.46 19.61 -8.09
CA ASN A 21 9.19 20.88 -7.44
C ASN A 21 9.37 20.71 -5.93
N SER A 22 10.21 21.57 -5.32
CA SER A 22 10.48 21.55 -3.87
C SER A 22 9.20 21.68 -3.05
N ASN A 23 8.19 22.39 -3.56
CA ASN A 23 6.93 22.67 -2.87
C ASN A 23 5.82 21.67 -3.14
N THR A 24 6.01 20.66 -4.00
CA THR A 24 4.95 19.68 -4.33
C THR A 24 5.20 18.35 -3.65
N PHE A 25 4.20 17.78 -2.99
CA PHE A 25 4.29 16.51 -2.24
C PHE A 25 3.11 15.60 -2.55
N ILE A 26 3.20 14.33 -2.14
CA ILE A 26 2.07 13.40 -2.20
C ILE A 26 1.13 13.74 -1.04
N GLY A 27 -0.10 14.08 -1.34
CA GLY A 27 -1.13 14.44 -0.39
C GLY A 27 -2.17 13.34 -0.18
N GLY A 28 -3.23 13.70 0.53
CA GLY A 28 -4.29 12.80 0.94
C GLY A 28 -4.36 12.67 2.46
N GLU A 29 -5.41 12.01 2.91
CA GLU A 29 -5.83 11.98 4.31
C GLU A 29 -4.77 11.43 5.29
N ASP A 30 -3.98 10.45 4.87
CA ASP A 30 -2.94 9.83 5.70
C ASP A 30 -1.58 10.53 5.59
N PRO A 31 -1.06 10.90 4.39
CA PRO A 31 0.11 11.75 4.24
C PRO A 31 0.03 13.01 5.11
N GLU A 32 -1.06 13.74 4.96
CA GLU A 32 -1.26 15.02 5.62
C GLU A 32 -1.59 14.86 7.09
N GLY A 33 -2.56 14.01 7.45
CA GLY A 33 -3.05 13.90 8.83
C GLY A 33 -2.20 13.03 9.76
N TYR A 34 -1.32 12.17 9.25
CA TYR A 34 -0.55 11.24 10.08
C TYR A 34 0.93 11.25 9.72
N HIS A 35 1.25 10.92 8.47
CA HIS A 35 2.60 10.63 8.01
C HIS A 35 3.58 11.82 8.08
N TYR A 36 3.19 13.01 7.63
CA TYR A 36 4.04 14.21 7.73
C TYR A 36 4.18 14.73 9.18
N PRO A 37 3.10 14.90 9.96
CA PRO A 37 3.20 15.39 11.35
C PRO A 37 4.06 14.47 12.22
N VAL A 38 3.92 13.16 12.07
CA VAL A 38 4.71 12.17 12.81
C VAL A 38 6.21 12.28 12.51
N LYS A 39 6.57 12.62 11.27
CA LYS A 39 7.97 12.76 10.86
C LYS A 39 8.52 14.12 11.24
N TYR A 40 7.67 15.14 11.25
CA TYR A 40 7.99 16.45 11.78
C TYR A 40 8.33 16.38 13.27
N PHE A 41 7.52 15.70 14.07
CA PHE A 41 7.79 15.49 15.49
C PHE A 41 9.10 14.74 15.71
N LEU A 42 9.34 13.65 14.95
CA LEU A 42 10.60 12.92 15.00
C LEU A 42 11.80 13.83 14.72
N TYR A 43 11.73 14.63 13.65
CA TYR A 43 12.78 15.55 13.27
C TYR A 43 13.06 16.57 14.38
N GLN A 44 12.03 17.22 14.92
CA GLN A 44 12.18 18.19 16.00
C GLN A 44 12.81 17.59 17.26
N SER A 45 12.36 16.41 17.69
CA SER A 45 12.91 15.74 18.87
C SER A 45 14.39 15.37 18.67
N LEU A 46 14.74 14.83 17.51
CA LEU A 46 16.13 14.49 17.20
C LEU A 46 17.04 15.72 17.16
N GLN A 47 16.54 16.87 16.67
CA GLN A 47 17.28 18.14 16.71
C GLN A 47 17.57 18.61 18.14
N LYS A 48 16.72 18.24 19.11
CA LYS A 48 16.92 18.52 20.55
C LYS A 48 17.82 17.50 21.25
N GLY A 49 18.30 16.47 20.54
CA GLY A 49 19.07 15.38 21.13
C GLY A 49 18.21 14.36 21.88
N GLU A 50 16.90 14.35 21.66
CA GLU A 50 15.95 13.48 22.34
C GLU A 50 15.38 12.44 21.37
N PHE A 51 15.20 11.21 21.85
CA PHE A 51 14.45 10.20 21.11
C PHE A 51 12.99 10.20 21.59
N PRO A 52 12.01 10.45 20.70
CA PRO A 52 10.61 10.60 21.08
C PRO A 52 9.92 9.24 21.31
N PHE A 53 10.23 8.59 22.43
CA PHE A 53 9.52 7.37 22.83
C PHE A 53 8.03 7.65 23.09
N TYR A 54 7.72 8.80 23.68
CA TYR A 54 6.37 9.14 24.11
C TYR A 54 6.06 10.58 23.76
N THR A 55 4.78 10.88 23.54
CA THR A 55 4.30 12.24 23.33
C THR A 55 3.02 12.51 24.10
N GLN A 56 2.93 13.68 24.71
CA GLN A 56 1.69 14.19 25.30
C GLN A 56 0.86 14.99 24.29
N ARG A 57 1.24 14.99 23.01
CA ARG A 57 0.56 15.73 21.93
C ARG A 57 -0.54 14.93 21.24
N ILE A 58 -0.61 13.63 21.50
CA ILE A 58 -1.60 12.70 20.96
C ILE A 58 -2.29 12.06 22.15
N PHE A 59 -3.63 12.11 22.19
CA PHE A 59 -4.46 11.46 23.22
C PHE A 59 -4.04 11.76 24.67
N SER A 60 -3.52 12.96 24.96
CA SER A 60 -2.91 13.31 26.26
C SER A 60 -1.72 12.44 26.67
N GLY A 61 -1.23 11.58 25.77
CA GLY A 61 -0.27 10.55 26.07
C GLY A 61 -0.29 9.38 25.08
N PHE A 62 0.79 9.20 24.32
CA PHE A 62 0.89 8.11 23.35
C PHE A 62 2.33 7.59 23.18
N PRO A 63 2.55 6.25 23.24
CA PRO A 63 3.87 5.63 23.04
C PRO A 63 4.23 5.58 21.55
N MET A 64 4.76 6.69 21.02
CA MET A 64 4.98 6.88 19.59
C MET A 64 5.88 5.84 18.93
N TYR A 65 6.91 5.35 19.63
CA TYR A 65 7.81 4.33 19.13
C TYR A 65 7.15 2.95 18.94
N ALA A 66 6.05 2.69 19.65
CA ALA A 66 5.33 1.43 19.61
C ALA A 66 4.45 1.32 18.36
N ASP A 67 4.08 2.44 17.74
CA ASP A 67 3.30 2.47 16.52
C ASP A 67 4.19 2.07 15.31
N PRO A 68 3.98 0.90 14.69
CA PRO A 68 4.77 0.45 13.54
C PRO A 68 4.69 1.40 12.36
N THR A 69 3.55 2.09 12.17
CA THR A 69 3.35 3.01 11.04
C THR A 69 4.10 4.34 11.23
N ALA A 70 4.49 4.66 12.46
CA ALA A 70 5.39 5.77 12.76
C ALA A 70 6.84 5.47 12.34
N GLY A 71 7.25 4.20 12.34
CA GLY A 71 8.57 3.77 11.88
C GLY A 71 9.75 4.38 12.63
N TYR A 72 9.58 4.74 13.91
CA TYR A 72 10.61 5.40 14.72
C TYR A 72 11.80 4.51 15.04
N LEU A 73 11.61 3.18 14.98
CA LEU A 73 12.69 2.21 15.17
C LEU A 73 13.35 1.79 13.85
N ASN A 74 12.97 2.38 12.71
CA ASN A 74 13.61 2.12 11.43
C ASN A 74 14.87 3.01 11.27
N PRO A 75 16.08 2.45 11.28
CA PRO A 75 17.31 3.25 11.24
C PRO A 75 17.46 4.06 9.94
N LEU A 76 16.98 3.54 8.81
CA LEU A 76 17.01 4.29 7.54
C LEU A 76 16.01 5.45 7.58
N ASN A 77 14.85 5.25 8.20
CA ASN A 77 13.87 6.32 8.37
C ASN A 77 14.43 7.46 9.23
N ILE A 78 15.00 7.14 10.41
CA ILE A 78 15.66 8.12 11.30
C ILE A 78 16.73 8.89 10.53
N LEU A 79 17.63 8.17 9.85
CA LEU A 79 18.74 8.76 9.11
C LEU A 79 18.24 9.73 8.03
N PHE A 80 17.26 9.31 7.23
CA PHE A 80 16.74 10.14 6.14
C PHE A 80 15.95 11.36 6.65
N VAL A 81 15.16 11.20 7.71
CA VAL A 81 14.46 12.31 8.36
C VAL A 81 15.47 13.32 8.88
N MET A 82 16.54 12.87 9.55
CA MET A 82 17.56 13.76 10.08
C MET A 82 18.36 14.49 8.98
N LEU A 83 18.71 13.80 7.89
CA LEU A 83 19.50 14.38 6.80
C LEU A 83 18.70 15.31 5.88
N PHE A 84 17.43 15.02 5.65
CA PHE A 84 16.64 15.70 4.61
C PHE A 84 15.43 16.47 5.15
N GLY A 85 15.13 16.33 6.44
CA GLY A 85 13.95 16.92 7.07
C GLY A 85 12.67 16.12 6.82
N PRO A 86 11.57 16.50 7.50
CA PRO A 86 10.36 15.68 7.62
C PRO A 86 9.53 15.55 6.35
N PHE A 87 9.77 16.40 5.35
CA PHE A 87 9.04 16.39 4.08
C PHE A 87 9.90 15.79 2.95
N ASN A 88 11.14 16.26 2.75
CA ASN A 88 11.96 15.81 1.62
C ASN A 88 12.43 14.36 1.79
N TYR A 89 12.47 13.82 3.01
CA TYR A 89 12.83 12.43 3.20
C TYR A 89 11.88 11.49 2.42
N TYR A 90 10.57 11.80 2.35
CA TYR A 90 9.60 11.01 1.58
C TYR A 90 10.01 10.94 0.11
N LYS A 91 10.28 12.10 -0.52
CA LYS A 91 10.69 12.19 -1.93
C LYS A 91 11.94 11.36 -2.21
N ILE A 92 12.93 11.48 -1.34
CA ILE A 92 14.25 10.87 -1.54
C ILE A 92 14.18 9.36 -1.29
N MET A 93 13.55 8.92 -0.20
CA MET A 93 13.32 7.49 0.04
C MET A 93 12.48 6.88 -1.08
N HIS A 94 11.38 7.52 -1.47
CA HIS A 94 10.52 7.06 -2.55
C HIS A 94 11.31 6.80 -3.84
N PHE A 95 12.11 7.79 -4.27
CA PHE A 95 12.93 7.68 -5.48
C PHE A 95 14.03 6.61 -5.35
N ILE A 96 14.74 6.55 -4.22
CA ILE A 96 15.83 5.58 -4.01
C ILE A 96 15.30 4.15 -4.00
N PHE A 97 14.21 3.88 -3.28
CA PHE A 97 13.64 2.54 -3.21
C PHE A 97 13.00 2.12 -4.53
N TYR A 98 12.39 3.06 -5.25
CA TYR A 98 11.96 2.83 -6.63
C TYR A 98 13.15 2.46 -7.54
N LEU A 99 14.23 3.24 -7.50
CA LEU A 99 15.43 3.02 -8.31
C LEU A 99 16.06 1.64 -8.00
N LEU A 100 16.20 1.31 -6.72
CA LEU A 100 16.70 0.02 -6.25
C LEU A 100 15.80 -1.14 -6.69
N GLY A 101 14.48 -0.98 -6.53
CA GLY A 101 13.49 -1.97 -6.95
C GLY A 101 13.51 -2.21 -8.45
N SER A 102 13.48 -1.14 -9.24
CA SER A 102 13.50 -1.17 -10.70
C SER A 102 14.77 -1.84 -11.25
N LEU A 103 15.95 -1.42 -10.77
CA LEU A 103 17.20 -2.04 -11.17
C LEU A 103 17.28 -3.50 -10.73
N SER A 104 16.76 -3.83 -9.55
CA SER A 104 16.71 -5.22 -9.08
C SER A 104 15.79 -6.09 -9.92
N LEU A 105 14.66 -5.54 -10.37
CA LEU A 105 13.75 -6.19 -11.31
C LEU A 105 14.47 -6.50 -12.63
N LEU A 106 15.21 -5.54 -13.20
CA LEU A 106 16.05 -5.78 -14.39
C LEU A 106 17.03 -6.93 -14.14
N TYR A 107 17.80 -6.88 -13.06
CA TYR A 107 18.82 -7.89 -12.79
C TYR A 107 18.23 -9.27 -12.54
N PHE A 108 17.08 -9.34 -11.87
CA PHE A 108 16.34 -10.59 -11.67
C PHE A 108 15.88 -11.18 -13.01
N LEU A 109 15.18 -10.39 -13.82
CA LEU A 109 14.65 -10.83 -15.12
C LEU A 109 15.76 -11.18 -16.12
N LYS A 110 16.79 -10.33 -16.21
CA LYS A 110 17.98 -10.58 -17.05
C LYS A 110 18.66 -11.89 -16.73
N ARG A 111 18.77 -12.24 -15.45
CA ARG A 111 19.41 -13.50 -15.02
C ARG A 111 18.59 -14.72 -15.41
N LYS A 112 17.26 -14.61 -15.41
CA LYS A 112 16.37 -15.72 -15.75
C LYS A 112 16.19 -15.90 -17.25
N PHE A 113 16.08 -14.80 -17.99
CA PHE A 113 15.56 -14.83 -19.36
C PHE A 113 16.43 -14.10 -20.39
N GLY A 114 17.62 -13.62 -20.01
CA GLY A 114 18.52 -12.87 -20.89
C GLY A 114 18.25 -11.36 -20.87
N ASP A 115 19.21 -10.57 -21.39
CA ASP A 115 19.18 -9.10 -21.33
C ASP A 115 18.34 -8.49 -22.44
N ASN A 116 17.28 -7.75 -22.09
CA ASN A 116 16.48 -6.99 -23.04
C ASN A 116 15.93 -5.71 -22.40
N LEU A 117 16.39 -4.55 -22.88
CA LEU A 117 16.02 -3.25 -22.32
C LEU A 117 14.57 -2.86 -22.61
N LEU A 118 14.00 -3.26 -23.75
CA LEU A 118 12.60 -2.97 -24.08
C LEU A 118 11.66 -3.81 -23.22
N ALA A 119 11.98 -5.09 -23.05
CA ALA A 119 11.28 -6.00 -22.14
C ALA A 119 11.34 -5.48 -20.69
N PHE A 120 12.51 -5.01 -20.26
CA PHE A 120 12.68 -4.37 -18.96
C PHE A 120 11.81 -3.12 -18.82
N ALA A 121 11.85 -2.19 -19.77
CA ALA A 121 11.04 -0.97 -19.72
C ALA A 121 9.55 -1.28 -19.58
N ALA A 122 9.04 -2.25 -20.35
CA ALA A 122 7.64 -2.70 -20.27
C ALA A 122 7.33 -3.32 -18.90
N SER A 123 8.16 -4.24 -18.42
CA SER A 123 7.96 -4.93 -17.13
C SER A 123 8.03 -3.98 -15.94
N ASN A 124 8.90 -2.96 -16.04
CA ASN A 124 9.04 -1.90 -15.05
C ASN A 124 7.78 -1.02 -14.98
N LEU A 125 7.20 -0.66 -16.12
CA LEU A 125 5.93 0.07 -16.16
C LEU A 125 4.81 -0.73 -15.49
N VAL A 126 4.68 -2.01 -15.85
CA VAL A 126 3.65 -2.92 -15.32
C VAL A 126 3.74 -3.08 -13.81
N TYR A 127 4.94 -3.33 -13.29
CA TYR A 127 5.10 -3.63 -11.88
C TYR A 127 4.87 -2.40 -10.99
N PHE A 128 5.42 -1.25 -11.36
CA PHE A 128 5.47 -0.08 -10.47
C PHE A 128 4.30 0.90 -10.66
N PHE A 129 3.67 0.94 -11.83
CA PHE A 129 2.74 2.01 -12.21
C PHE A 129 1.33 1.52 -12.59
N ASN A 130 0.93 0.32 -12.15
CA ASN A 130 -0.48 -0.08 -12.17
C ASN A 130 -1.30 0.76 -11.17
N LEU A 131 -2.63 0.83 -11.36
CA LEU A 131 -3.48 1.75 -10.58
C LEU A 131 -3.50 1.43 -9.09
N PHE A 132 -3.33 0.16 -8.71
CA PHE A 132 -3.23 -0.20 -7.29
C PHE A 132 -2.05 0.52 -6.64
N ASN A 133 -0.85 0.44 -7.24
CA ASN A 133 0.34 1.10 -6.71
C ASN A 133 0.23 2.63 -6.77
N LEU A 134 -0.45 3.19 -7.77
CA LEU A 134 -0.64 4.64 -7.89
C LEU A 134 -1.65 5.20 -6.86
N TYR A 135 -2.74 4.48 -6.55
CA TYR A 135 -3.66 4.90 -5.49
C TYR A 135 -3.08 4.73 -4.09
N HIS A 136 -2.12 3.81 -3.92
CA HIS A 136 -1.46 3.58 -2.64
C HIS A 136 -0.27 4.51 -2.38
N GLN A 137 0.05 5.47 -3.27
CA GLN A 137 1.12 6.45 -3.04
C GLN A 137 0.95 7.24 -1.72
N LYS A 138 -0.29 7.40 -1.27
CA LYS A 138 -0.62 7.97 0.04
C LYS A 138 -0.33 7.06 1.25
N HIS A 139 -0.15 5.75 1.05
CA HIS A 139 0.25 4.79 2.09
C HIS A 139 1.71 4.40 1.88
N PHE A 140 2.59 5.26 2.37
CA PHE A 140 4.01 5.22 2.01
C PHE A 140 4.69 3.90 2.39
N GLU A 141 4.30 3.32 3.53
CA GLU A 141 4.77 2.05 4.02
C GLU A 141 4.45 0.88 3.10
N ILE A 142 3.24 0.88 2.52
CA ILE A 142 2.81 -0.12 1.52
C ILE A 142 3.70 0.01 0.28
N VAL A 143 3.85 1.22 -0.27
CA VAL A 143 4.58 1.45 -1.52
C VAL A 143 6.05 1.07 -1.41
N LEU A 144 6.74 1.52 -0.35
CA LEU A 144 8.15 1.15 -0.16
C LEU A 144 8.33 -0.36 -0.06
N SER A 145 7.42 -1.05 0.61
CA SER A 145 7.47 -2.51 0.76
C SER A 145 7.16 -3.24 -0.54
N VAL A 146 6.30 -2.70 -1.41
CA VAL A 146 6.14 -3.22 -2.77
C VAL A 146 7.42 -3.01 -3.58
N TYR A 147 8.05 -1.84 -3.48
CA TYR A 147 9.23 -1.50 -4.28
C TYR A 147 10.45 -2.37 -3.96
N THR A 148 10.56 -2.89 -2.73
CA THR A 148 11.66 -3.77 -2.33
C THR A 148 11.46 -5.25 -2.71
N LEU A 149 10.28 -5.68 -3.17
CA LEU A 149 10.02 -7.08 -3.52
C LEU A 149 10.94 -7.62 -4.65
N PRO A 150 11.18 -6.91 -5.77
CA PRO A 150 12.12 -7.37 -6.79
C PRO A 150 13.55 -7.54 -6.27
N LEU A 151 13.99 -6.68 -5.35
CA LEU A 151 15.29 -6.81 -4.67
C LEU A 151 15.33 -8.07 -3.81
N CYS A 152 14.27 -8.37 -3.08
CA CYS A 152 14.18 -9.60 -2.29
C CYS A 152 14.27 -10.86 -3.16
N LEU A 153 13.55 -10.89 -4.29
CA LEU A 153 13.62 -11.98 -5.26
C LEU A 153 15.02 -12.12 -5.88
N LEU A 154 15.68 -11.01 -6.23
CA LEU A 154 17.04 -11.03 -6.74
C LEU A 154 18.04 -11.58 -5.73
N LEU A 155 17.98 -11.13 -4.48
CA LEU A 155 18.87 -11.59 -3.41
C LEU A 155 18.66 -13.08 -3.12
N LEU A 156 17.40 -13.52 -3.08
CA LEU A 156 17.06 -14.92 -2.91
C LEU A 156 17.52 -15.79 -4.08
N ASP A 157 17.25 -15.40 -5.34
CA ASP A 157 17.74 -16.13 -6.52
C ASP A 157 19.27 -16.30 -6.50
N ARG A 158 19.98 -15.24 -6.11
CA ARG A 158 21.43 -15.23 -5.96
C ARG A 158 21.91 -16.17 -4.87
N PHE A 159 21.23 -16.19 -3.72
CA PHE A 159 21.50 -17.13 -2.65
C PHE A 159 21.28 -18.57 -3.12
N LEU A 160 20.15 -18.89 -3.75
CA LEU A 160 19.84 -20.25 -4.23
C LEU A 160 20.82 -20.75 -5.30
N THR A 161 21.28 -19.86 -6.18
CA THR A 161 22.21 -20.24 -7.26
C THR A 161 23.64 -20.47 -6.77
N LYS A 162 24.13 -19.65 -5.82
CA LYS A 162 25.55 -19.63 -5.41
C LYS A 162 25.80 -20.03 -3.95
N ALA A 163 24.77 -20.34 -3.18
CA ALA A 163 24.82 -20.53 -1.72
C ALA A 163 25.50 -19.36 -0.96
N ASP A 164 25.37 -18.14 -1.48
CA ASP A 164 26.03 -16.94 -0.93
C ASP A 164 25.25 -16.36 0.25
N ILE A 165 25.67 -16.72 1.48
CA ILE A 165 25.01 -16.31 2.72
C ILE A 165 24.92 -14.79 2.90
N LYS A 166 25.84 -14.01 2.29
CA LYS A 166 25.78 -12.55 2.35
C LYS A 166 24.47 -12.05 1.75
N LYS A 167 23.99 -12.68 0.68
CA LYS A 167 22.71 -12.33 0.05
C LYS A 167 21.51 -12.65 0.93
N LEU A 168 21.59 -13.72 1.72
CA LEU A 168 20.57 -14.03 2.72
C LEU A 168 20.58 -13.00 3.87
N ILE A 169 21.76 -12.56 4.33
CA ILE A 169 21.87 -11.48 5.33
C ILE A 169 21.29 -10.17 4.80
N PHE A 170 21.65 -9.76 3.57
CA PHE A 170 21.07 -8.58 2.94
C PHE A 170 19.56 -8.71 2.75
N LEU A 171 19.06 -9.89 2.40
CA LEU A 171 17.62 -10.16 2.32
C LEU A 171 16.95 -9.91 3.68
N GLY A 172 17.53 -10.44 4.77
CA GLY A 172 17.07 -10.19 6.14
C GLY A 172 17.02 -8.69 6.47
N GLY A 173 18.06 -7.93 6.09
CA GLY A 173 18.09 -6.47 6.27
C GLY A 173 16.96 -5.74 5.55
N ILE A 174 16.63 -6.13 4.31
CA ILE A 174 15.52 -5.53 3.56
C ILE A 174 14.16 -5.90 4.17
N LEU A 175 13.97 -7.17 4.58
CA LEU A 175 12.74 -7.59 5.26
C LEU A 175 12.55 -6.89 6.61
N LEU A 176 13.65 -6.65 7.34
CA LEU A 176 13.61 -5.90 8.60
C LEU A 176 13.24 -4.44 8.33
N PHE A 177 13.82 -3.83 7.29
CA PHE A 177 13.42 -2.50 6.88
C PHE A 177 11.91 -2.42 6.62
N ASP A 178 11.32 -3.36 5.87
CA ASP A 178 9.88 -3.35 5.59
C ASP A 178 9.04 -3.55 6.87
N PHE A 179 9.50 -4.41 7.78
CA PHE A 179 8.86 -4.64 9.09
C PHE A 179 8.84 -3.35 9.92
N TYR A 180 10.01 -2.73 10.09
CA TYR A 180 10.17 -1.50 10.87
C TYR A 180 9.54 -0.27 10.18
N ASN A 181 9.20 -0.36 8.90
CA ASN A 181 8.46 0.67 8.17
C ASN A 181 6.93 0.54 8.36
N GLY A 182 6.43 -0.53 9.00
CA GLY A 182 5.02 -0.68 9.38
C GLY A 182 4.16 -1.48 8.39
N SER A 183 4.71 -1.98 7.29
CA SER A 183 3.93 -2.69 6.25
C SER A 183 3.84 -4.20 6.49
N ILE A 184 3.36 -4.58 7.68
CA ILE A 184 3.40 -5.99 8.12
C ILE A 184 2.60 -6.90 7.17
N GLN A 185 1.45 -6.44 6.65
CA GLN A 185 0.64 -7.21 5.72
C GLN A 185 1.35 -7.48 4.38
N ILE A 186 2.01 -6.47 3.81
CA ILE A 186 2.76 -6.62 2.55
C ILE A 186 4.01 -7.49 2.77
N LEU A 187 4.64 -7.37 3.94
CA LEU A 187 5.73 -8.26 4.34
C LEU A 187 5.29 -9.73 4.36
N LEU A 188 4.10 -10.04 4.90
CA LEU A 188 3.55 -11.41 4.87
C LEU A 188 3.34 -11.93 3.44
N LEU A 189 2.75 -11.10 2.57
CA LEU A 189 2.59 -11.45 1.15
C LEU A 189 3.95 -11.69 0.47
N LYS A 190 4.95 -10.87 0.79
CA LYS A 190 6.33 -11.03 0.30
C LYS A 190 6.98 -12.31 0.81
N LEU A 191 6.83 -12.64 2.09
CA LEU A 191 7.31 -13.90 2.65
C LEU A 191 6.64 -15.11 1.97
N ALA A 192 5.35 -15.01 1.64
CA ALA A 192 4.66 -16.04 0.84
C ALA A 192 5.29 -16.18 -0.56
N VAL A 193 5.54 -15.06 -1.26
CA VAL A 193 6.24 -15.06 -2.57
C VAL A 193 7.61 -15.73 -2.46
N LEU A 194 8.43 -15.35 -1.47
CA LEU A 194 9.75 -15.92 -1.25
C LEU A 194 9.69 -17.40 -0.87
N GLY A 195 8.71 -17.81 -0.07
CA GLY A 195 8.49 -19.21 0.30
C GLY A 195 8.14 -20.07 -0.90
N VAL A 196 7.18 -19.65 -1.74
CA VAL A 196 6.83 -20.35 -2.98
C VAL A 196 8.06 -20.42 -3.91
N TYR A 197 8.84 -19.34 -3.98
CA TYR A 197 10.06 -19.31 -4.77
C TYR A 197 11.12 -20.31 -4.27
N ILE A 198 11.36 -20.39 -2.95
CA ILE A 198 12.28 -21.36 -2.34
C ILE A 198 11.84 -22.78 -2.68
N VAL A 199 10.55 -23.11 -2.50
CA VAL A 199 10.01 -24.45 -2.74
C VAL A 199 10.23 -24.90 -4.20
N LEU A 200 10.09 -24.00 -5.16
CA LEU A 200 10.21 -24.34 -6.59
C LEU A 200 11.64 -24.30 -7.14
N PHE A 201 12.49 -23.42 -6.59
CA PHE A 201 13.81 -23.12 -7.16
C PHE A 201 14.99 -23.61 -6.31
N ASP A 202 14.80 -24.01 -5.05
CA ASP A 202 15.86 -24.64 -4.25
C ASP A 202 15.92 -26.15 -4.48
N ASN A 203 16.85 -26.59 -5.34
CA ASN A 203 17.08 -28.02 -5.59
C ASN A 203 17.64 -28.77 -4.35
N LYS A 204 18.06 -28.07 -3.29
CA LYS A 204 18.60 -28.63 -2.04
C LYS A 204 17.73 -28.24 -0.83
N LEU A 205 16.43 -28.05 -1.04
CA LEU A 205 15.48 -27.58 -0.03
C LEU A 205 15.61 -28.31 1.32
N VAL A 206 15.60 -29.65 1.31
CA VAL A 206 15.67 -30.49 2.52
C VAL A 206 16.98 -30.24 3.29
N LEU A 207 18.10 -30.07 2.58
CA LEU A 207 19.41 -29.79 3.19
C LEU A 207 19.50 -28.35 3.73
N ASN A 208 18.80 -27.41 3.08
CA ASN A 208 18.84 -26.00 3.43
C ASN A 208 17.75 -25.60 4.45
N VAL A 209 16.79 -26.47 4.79
CA VAL A 209 15.68 -26.16 5.69
C VAL A 209 16.14 -25.58 7.03
N ARG A 210 17.23 -26.11 7.60
CA ARG A 210 17.83 -25.59 8.83
C ARG A 210 18.30 -24.15 8.68
N LYS A 211 18.86 -23.77 7.52
CA LYS A 211 19.31 -22.39 7.26
C LYS A 211 18.12 -21.43 7.19
N TYR A 212 17.03 -21.85 6.55
CA TYR A 212 15.80 -21.05 6.50
C TYR A 212 15.15 -20.92 7.88
N ALA A 213 15.12 -22.00 8.67
CA ALA A 213 14.64 -21.95 10.05
C ALA A 213 15.47 -21.01 10.92
N VAL A 214 16.81 -21.11 10.87
CA VAL A 214 17.71 -20.20 11.60
C VAL A 214 17.51 -18.76 11.13
N PHE A 215 17.39 -18.53 9.82
CA PHE A 215 17.12 -17.21 9.26
C PHE A 215 15.81 -16.61 9.80
N LEU A 216 14.72 -17.38 9.81
CA LEU A 216 13.43 -16.95 10.34
C LEU A 216 13.50 -16.66 11.85
N VAL A 217 14.17 -17.50 12.62
CA VAL A 217 14.35 -17.28 14.07
C VAL A 217 15.12 -15.98 14.32
N LEU A 218 16.26 -15.78 13.64
CA LEU A 218 17.04 -14.55 13.78
C LEU A 218 16.26 -13.31 13.32
N PHE A 219 15.49 -13.43 12.23
CA PHE A 219 14.62 -12.38 11.75
C PHE A 219 13.58 -11.98 12.81
N VAL A 220 12.88 -12.96 13.39
CA VAL A 220 11.89 -12.70 14.45
C VAL A 220 12.53 -12.08 15.69
N LEU A 221 13.70 -12.56 16.11
CA LEU A 221 14.44 -11.97 17.24
C LEU A 221 14.79 -10.50 16.98
N LEU A 222 15.19 -10.15 15.76
CA LEU A 222 15.49 -8.77 15.36
C LEU A 222 14.23 -7.91 15.19
N CYS A 223 13.05 -8.50 15.07
CA CYS A 223 11.77 -7.79 15.08
C CYS A 223 11.24 -7.49 16.49
N LEU A 224 11.70 -8.20 17.53
CA LEU A 224 11.20 -8.07 18.90
C LEU A 224 11.16 -6.63 19.46
N PRO A 225 12.18 -5.77 19.22
CA PRO A 225 12.18 -4.40 19.74
C PRO A 225 10.96 -3.56 19.34
N LEU A 226 10.38 -3.80 18.15
CA LEU A 226 9.13 -3.18 17.73
C LEU A 226 7.92 -4.09 17.97
N LEU A 227 8.07 -5.40 17.76
CA LEU A 227 6.95 -6.35 17.85
C LEU A 227 6.33 -6.38 19.26
N ILE A 228 7.15 -6.37 20.31
CA ILE A 228 6.67 -6.39 21.70
C ILE A 228 5.87 -5.12 22.04
N PRO A 229 6.41 -3.90 21.92
CA PRO A 229 5.65 -2.70 22.25
C PRO A 229 4.44 -2.49 21.33
N ALA A 230 4.53 -2.83 20.04
CA ALA A 230 3.39 -2.79 19.13
C ALA A 230 2.28 -3.77 19.56
N PHE A 231 2.65 -4.95 20.07
CA PHE A 231 1.68 -5.92 20.59
C PHE A 231 1.02 -5.43 21.88
N LEU A 232 1.78 -4.83 22.80
CA LEU A 232 1.22 -4.23 24.03
C LEU A 232 0.27 -3.07 23.71
N LEU A 233 0.65 -2.21 22.76
CA LEU A 233 -0.22 -1.14 22.29
C LEU A 233 -1.49 -1.71 21.62
N TYR A 234 -1.35 -2.77 20.81
CA TYR A 234 -2.48 -3.48 20.22
C TYR A 234 -3.44 -4.02 21.29
N THR A 235 -2.93 -4.60 22.39
CA THR A 235 -3.77 -5.12 23.47
C THR A 235 -4.52 -4.07 24.26
N GLU A 236 -4.11 -2.80 24.21
CA GLU A 236 -4.82 -1.67 24.84
C GLU A 236 -5.68 -0.89 23.83
N SER A 237 -5.62 -1.25 22.56
CA SER A 237 -6.32 -0.53 21.49
C SER A 237 -7.74 -1.03 21.26
N SER A 238 -8.57 -0.19 20.63
CA SER A 238 -9.90 -0.56 20.10
C SER A 238 -9.88 -1.70 19.06
N ARG A 239 -8.68 -2.15 18.67
CA ARG A 239 -8.45 -3.30 17.78
C ARG A 239 -8.37 -4.65 18.51
N LYS A 240 -8.33 -4.65 19.85
CA LYS A 240 -8.32 -5.85 20.68
C LYS A 240 -9.62 -6.64 20.44
N GLY A 241 -9.53 -7.98 20.43
CA GLY A 241 -10.71 -8.85 20.30
C GLY A 241 -11.18 -9.14 18.87
N GLY A 242 -10.50 -8.61 17.84
CA GLY A 242 -10.83 -8.89 16.44
C GLY A 242 -12.01 -8.09 15.94
N SER A 243 -12.03 -6.78 16.21
CA SER A 243 -13.00 -5.84 15.63
C SER A 243 -12.99 -5.85 14.10
N TYR A 244 -11.92 -6.34 13.48
CA TYR A 244 -11.83 -6.57 12.04
C TYR A 244 -12.15 -8.00 11.65
N LYS A 245 -12.91 -8.13 10.57
CA LYS A 245 -13.21 -9.43 9.98
C LYS A 245 -12.11 -9.78 8.98
N LEU A 246 -11.71 -11.05 8.96
CA LEU A 246 -10.75 -11.56 7.96
C LEU A 246 -11.17 -11.19 6.53
N TYR A 247 -12.47 -11.13 6.27
CA TYR A 247 -13.05 -10.88 4.97
C TYR A 247 -13.46 -9.42 4.71
N GLU A 248 -13.15 -8.52 5.64
CA GLU A 248 -13.42 -7.09 5.52
C GLU A 248 -12.70 -6.50 4.30
N GLY A 249 -13.46 -5.79 3.48
CA GLY A 249 -13.00 -5.28 2.19
C GLY A 249 -12.66 -6.34 1.13
N SER A 250 -13.10 -7.58 1.30
CA SER A 250 -13.04 -8.60 0.25
C SER A 250 -13.82 -8.16 -0.98
N PHE A 251 -13.24 -8.33 -2.17
CA PHE A 251 -13.92 -7.96 -3.41
C PHE A 251 -15.11 -8.88 -3.69
N ALA A 252 -16.18 -8.30 -4.22
CA ALA A 252 -17.19 -9.09 -4.93
C ALA A 252 -16.56 -9.61 -6.24
N PRO A 253 -16.80 -10.86 -6.66
CA PRO A 253 -16.15 -11.42 -7.85
C PRO A 253 -16.35 -10.61 -9.14
N ILE A 254 -17.48 -9.91 -9.27
CA ILE A 254 -17.73 -9.01 -10.40
C ILE A 254 -16.73 -7.86 -10.48
N MET A 255 -16.16 -7.42 -9.35
CA MET A 255 -15.15 -6.37 -9.29
C MET A 255 -13.81 -6.80 -9.91
N ALA A 256 -13.61 -8.08 -10.22
CA ALA A 256 -12.47 -8.55 -10.99
C ALA A 256 -12.35 -7.83 -12.35
N VAL A 257 -13.46 -7.28 -12.87
CA VAL A 257 -13.46 -6.41 -14.05
C VAL A 257 -12.52 -5.19 -13.88
N ASN A 258 -12.33 -4.70 -12.65
CA ASN A 258 -11.41 -3.59 -12.36
C ASN A 258 -9.96 -3.92 -12.72
N ILE A 259 -9.59 -5.20 -12.89
CA ILE A 259 -8.26 -5.61 -13.35
C ILE A 259 -8.03 -5.16 -14.81
N ILE A 260 -9.09 -5.20 -15.62
CA ILE A 260 -9.04 -4.99 -17.08
C ILE A 260 -9.81 -3.75 -17.56
N TYR A 261 -10.61 -3.09 -16.73
CA TYR A 261 -11.30 -1.85 -17.07
C TYR A 261 -11.20 -0.84 -15.91
N PRO A 262 -10.69 0.39 -16.12
CA PRO A 262 -10.51 1.38 -15.06
C PRO A 262 -11.79 2.21 -14.82
N PHE A 263 -11.89 2.83 -13.65
CA PHE A 263 -12.94 3.81 -13.30
C PHE A 263 -14.40 3.38 -13.51
N ILE A 264 -14.67 2.08 -13.48
CA ILE A 264 -15.98 1.50 -13.83
C ILE A 264 -17.16 2.09 -13.03
N THR A 265 -16.95 2.40 -11.76
CA THR A 265 -17.92 3.04 -10.86
C THR A 265 -17.56 4.48 -10.50
N GLY A 266 -16.81 5.18 -11.35
CA GLY A 266 -16.42 6.57 -11.15
C GLY A 266 -15.09 6.79 -10.41
N LYS A 267 -14.48 7.95 -10.63
CA LYS A 267 -13.17 8.34 -10.13
C LYS A 267 -13.32 9.44 -9.06
N ASP A 268 -12.44 9.45 -8.06
CA ASP A 268 -12.41 10.44 -6.98
C ASP A 268 -13.79 10.63 -6.32
N GLY A 269 -14.33 11.86 -6.29
CA GLY A 269 -15.63 12.17 -5.68
C GLY A 269 -16.83 11.48 -6.35
N ASP A 270 -16.64 10.95 -7.55
CA ASP A 270 -17.65 10.21 -8.32
C ASP A 270 -17.70 8.71 -8.00
N TYR A 271 -16.85 8.24 -7.08
CA TYR A 271 -16.69 6.84 -6.71
C TYR A 271 -17.92 6.25 -6.01
N LYS A 272 -18.44 5.13 -6.53
CA LYS A 272 -19.71 4.52 -6.07
C LYS A 272 -19.61 3.12 -5.48
N TRP A 273 -18.44 2.49 -5.44
CA TRP A 273 -18.35 1.12 -4.89
C TRP A 273 -18.69 1.08 -3.40
N ASN A 274 -18.52 2.19 -2.66
CA ASN A 274 -18.97 2.29 -1.27
C ASN A 274 -20.49 2.09 -1.10
N GLN A 275 -21.30 2.33 -2.14
CA GLN A 275 -22.75 2.03 -2.11
C GLN A 275 -23.06 0.53 -2.04
N VAL A 276 -22.10 -0.34 -2.39
CA VAL A 276 -22.22 -1.79 -2.20
C VAL A 276 -21.92 -2.16 -0.76
N ASN A 277 -20.78 -1.68 -0.26
CA ASN A 277 -20.26 -1.92 1.07
C ASN A 277 -19.40 -0.71 1.45
N ASP A 278 -19.66 -0.09 2.60
CA ASP A 278 -18.95 1.10 3.08
C ASP A 278 -17.46 0.83 3.34
N GLU A 279 -17.06 -0.45 3.45
CA GLU A 279 -15.66 -0.89 3.53
C GLU A 279 -14.89 -0.74 2.21
N TYR A 280 -15.57 -0.52 1.09
CA TYR A 280 -14.92 -0.40 -0.22
C TYR A 280 -14.37 0.99 -0.42
N PHE A 281 -13.09 1.17 -0.13
CA PHE A 281 -12.39 2.43 -0.44
C PHE A 281 -11.80 2.45 -1.85
N ILE A 282 -11.78 3.63 -2.45
CA ILE A 282 -11.27 3.85 -3.83
C ILE A 282 -9.86 3.29 -4.02
N HIS A 283 -8.99 3.46 -3.02
CA HIS A 283 -7.61 3.00 -3.07
C HIS A 283 -7.48 1.48 -2.94
N GLU A 284 -8.43 0.82 -2.28
CA GLU A 284 -8.45 -0.64 -2.12
C GLU A 284 -9.05 -1.36 -3.33
N THR A 285 -10.02 -0.76 -4.03
CA THR A 285 -10.80 -1.45 -5.08
C THR A 285 -10.30 -1.22 -6.51
N TYR A 286 -9.54 -0.15 -6.77
CA TYR A 286 -8.96 0.11 -8.08
C TYR A 286 -7.66 -0.65 -8.31
N ILE A 287 -7.81 -1.86 -8.84
CA ILE A 287 -6.72 -2.81 -9.10
C ILE A 287 -6.32 -2.94 -10.59
N TYR A 288 -6.66 -1.94 -11.40
CA TYR A 288 -6.41 -1.96 -12.85
C TYR A 288 -4.92 -2.14 -13.17
N GLN A 289 -4.63 -3.20 -13.93
CA GLN A 289 -3.27 -3.57 -14.33
C GLN A 289 -2.92 -3.06 -15.73
N GLY A 290 -3.90 -2.67 -16.54
CA GLY A 290 -3.74 -2.44 -17.99
C GLY A 290 -4.36 -3.59 -18.79
N VAL A 291 -5.31 -3.31 -19.67
CA VAL A 291 -5.88 -4.35 -20.55
C VAL A 291 -4.82 -4.94 -21.49
N SER A 292 -3.92 -4.10 -21.99
CA SER A 292 -2.76 -4.52 -22.78
C SER A 292 -1.80 -5.39 -21.95
N VAL A 293 -1.61 -5.03 -20.69
CA VAL A 293 -0.72 -5.72 -19.74
C VAL A 293 -1.24 -7.11 -19.41
N VAL A 294 -2.54 -7.26 -19.18
CA VAL A 294 -3.16 -8.57 -18.94
C VAL A 294 -2.97 -9.48 -20.16
N ILE A 295 -3.24 -8.96 -21.37
CA ILE A 295 -3.11 -9.75 -22.61
C ILE A 295 -1.65 -10.13 -22.87
N PHE A 296 -0.73 -9.16 -22.92
CA PHE A 296 0.68 -9.43 -23.20
C PHE A 296 1.37 -10.17 -22.06
N GLY A 297 1.02 -9.89 -20.81
CA GLY A 297 1.51 -10.58 -19.63
C GLY A 297 1.23 -12.08 -19.67
N PHE A 298 -0.04 -12.47 -19.84
CA PHE A 298 -0.39 -13.88 -19.91
C PHE A 298 0.18 -14.57 -21.17
N LEU A 299 0.10 -13.93 -22.35
CA LEU A 299 0.72 -14.47 -23.57
C LEU A 299 2.23 -14.69 -23.38
N GLY A 300 2.90 -13.76 -22.73
CA GLY A 300 4.34 -13.84 -22.46
C GLY A 300 4.73 -14.95 -21.50
N LEU A 301 3.88 -15.29 -20.50
CA LEU A 301 4.13 -16.46 -19.65
C LEU A 301 4.13 -17.77 -20.47
N PHE A 302 3.28 -17.89 -21.49
CA PHE A 302 3.29 -19.05 -22.39
C PHE A 302 4.49 -19.04 -23.33
N LEU A 303 4.98 -17.86 -23.72
CA LEU A 303 6.17 -17.69 -24.56
C LEU A 303 7.47 -18.06 -23.83
N LEU A 304 7.55 -17.84 -22.52
CA LEU A 304 8.72 -18.22 -21.72
C LEU A 304 8.99 -19.73 -21.74
N LYS A 305 7.93 -20.56 -21.83
CA LYS A 305 8.00 -22.03 -21.81
C LYS A 305 8.75 -22.62 -20.58
N ASP A 306 8.98 -21.81 -19.55
CA ASP A 306 9.61 -22.23 -18.30
C ASP A 306 8.52 -22.72 -17.32
N LYS A 307 8.39 -24.05 -17.21
CA LYS A 307 7.39 -24.69 -16.34
C LYS A 307 7.51 -24.23 -14.88
N LYS A 308 8.71 -23.99 -14.34
CA LYS A 308 8.86 -23.56 -12.94
C LYS A 308 8.30 -22.17 -12.73
N ILE A 309 8.57 -21.25 -13.67
CA ILE A 309 8.01 -19.90 -13.64
C ILE A 309 6.49 -19.90 -13.82
N MET A 310 5.96 -20.78 -14.66
CA MET A 310 4.51 -20.90 -14.84
C MET A 310 3.80 -21.52 -13.64
N ILE A 311 4.43 -22.47 -12.94
CA ILE A 311 3.90 -23.00 -11.67
C ILE A 311 3.97 -21.90 -10.60
N PHE A 312 5.08 -21.18 -10.52
CA PHE A 312 5.25 -20.03 -9.63
C PHE A 312 4.14 -18.99 -9.85
N SER A 313 3.90 -18.57 -11.10
CA SER A 313 2.82 -17.63 -11.42
C SER A 313 1.44 -18.18 -11.09
N SER A 314 1.18 -19.45 -11.39
CA SER A 314 -0.11 -20.08 -11.06
C SER A 314 -0.40 -20.10 -9.56
N VAL A 315 0.60 -20.42 -8.72
CA VAL A 315 0.46 -20.38 -7.26
C VAL A 315 0.22 -18.94 -6.77
N LEU A 316 0.91 -17.95 -7.33
CA LEU A 316 0.68 -16.55 -6.96
C LEU A 316 -0.71 -16.05 -7.37
N ILE A 317 -1.22 -16.44 -8.54
CA ILE A 317 -2.59 -16.14 -8.97
C ILE A 317 -3.59 -16.84 -8.05
N LEU A 318 -3.33 -18.10 -7.66
CA LEU A 318 -4.17 -18.84 -6.73
C LEU A 318 -4.25 -18.13 -5.38
N LEU A 319 -3.11 -17.66 -4.84
CA LEU A 319 -3.07 -16.87 -3.61
C LEU A 319 -3.84 -15.56 -3.74
N PHE A 320 -3.67 -14.83 -4.86
CA PHE A 320 -4.44 -13.62 -5.14
C PHE A 320 -5.95 -13.90 -5.17
N VAL A 321 -6.41 -14.89 -5.94
CA VAL A 321 -7.82 -15.26 -6.05
C VAL A 321 -8.39 -15.69 -4.69
N THR A 322 -7.61 -16.42 -3.89
CA THR A 322 -8.04 -16.88 -2.57
C THR A 322 -8.20 -15.73 -1.58
N LEU A 323 -7.23 -14.80 -1.56
CA LEU A 323 -7.17 -13.71 -0.59
C LEU A 323 -8.07 -12.54 -0.99
N ALA A 324 -8.03 -12.10 -2.25
CA ALA A 324 -8.80 -10.94 -2.71
C ALA A 324 -10.33 -11.16 -2.67
N PHE A 325 -10.79 -12.42 -2.77
CA PHE A 325 -12.20 -12.80 -2.78
C PHE A 325 -12.59 -13.68 -1.59
N ILE A 326 -11.86 -13.56 -0.46
CA ILE A 326 -11.93 -14.48 0.69
C ILE A 326 -13.34 -14.65 1.28
N SER A 327 -14.22 -13.63 1.22
CA SER A 327 -15.64 -13.74 1.63
C SER A 327 -16.39 -14.90 0.95
N TYR A 328 -15.99 -15.20 -0.29
CA TYR A 328 -16.66 -16.13 -1.19
C TYR A 328 -15.93 -17.48 -1.29
N VAL A 329 -14.87 -17.68 -0.50
CA VAL A 329 -14.18 -18.97 -0.37
C VAL A 329 -14.86 -19.75 0.76
N PRO A 330 -15.62 -20.82 0.45
CA PRO A 330 -16.55 -21.45 1.42
C PRO A 330 -15.91 -21.95 2.72
N VAL A 331 -14.61 -22.23 2.72
CA VAL A 331 -13.88 -22.75 3.88
C VAL A 331 -13.19 -21.64 4.68
N LEU A 332 -12.72 -20.58 4.02
CA LEU A 332 -11.85 -19.59 4.67
C LEU A 332 -12.60 -18.43 5.31
N ASN A 333 -13.84 -18.15 4.90
CA ASN A 333 -14.60 -17.02 5.42
C ASN A 333 -14.95 -17.13 6.91
N ASN A 334 -14.96 -18.35 7.47
CA ASN A 334 -15.37 -18.63 8.85
C ASN A 334 -14.23 -19.12 9.76
N ILE A 335 -13.02 -19.34 9.23
CA ILE A 335 -11.89 -19.88 10.02
C ILE A 335 -11.02 -18.73 10.52
N LYS A 336 -10.76 -18.73 11.84
CA LYS A 336 -9.73 -17.87 12.45
C LYS A 336 -8.36 -18.48 12.18
N ILE A 337 -7.70 -18.02 11.13
CA ILE A 337 -6.33 -18.44 10.78
C ILE A 337 -5.36 -17.53 11.53
N PRO A 338 -4.49 -18.08 12.41
CA PRO A 338 -3.51 -17.27 13.15
C PRO A 338 -2.69 -16.38 12.20
N ILE A 339 -2.37 -15.16 12.65
CA ILE A 339 -1.68 -14.11 11.90
C ILE A 339 -2.53 -13.54 10.74
N ILE A 340 -3.10 -14.37 9.87
CA ILE A 340 -3.89 -13.90 8.72
C ILE A 340 -5.16 -13.18 9.19
N SER A 341 -5.86 -13.72 10.20
CA SER A 341 -7.05 -13.09 10.77
C SER A 341 -6.76 -11.82 11.58
N MET A 342 -5.50 -11.40 11.71
CA MET A 342 -5.14 -10.09 12.29
C MET A 342 -5.19 -8.96 11.25
N PHE A 343 -5.42 -9.27 9.96
CA PHE A 343 -5.45 -8.29 8.87
C PHE A 343 -6.76 -8.36 8.07
N ARG A 344 -7.04 -7.27 7.36
CA ARG A 344 -8.18 -7.03 6.46
C ARG A 344 -7.70 -6.45 5.12
N TYR A 345 -8.61 -6.17 4.20
CA TYR A 345 -8.29 -5.65 2.86
C TYR A 345 -7.32 -6.56 2.09
N TRP A 346 -7.64 -7.86 2.05
CA TRP A 346 -6.84 -8.84 1.31
C TRP A 346 -6.85 -8.64 -0.21
N GLY A 347 -7.65 -7.71 -0.73
CA GLY A 347 -7.54 -7.17 -2.10
C GLY A 347 -6.14 -6.67 -2.44
N ARG A 348 -5.36 -6.22 -1.45
CA ARG A 348 -3.94 -5.84 -1.59
C ARG A 348 -3.04 -6.97 -2.10
N SER A 349 -3.50 -8.23 -2.05
CA SER A 349 -2.83 -9.35 -2.71
C SER A 349 -2.72 -9.19 -4.24
N THR A 350 -3.38 -8.19 -4.85
CA THR A 350 -3.16 -7.77 -6.24
C THR A 350 -1.68 -7.57 -6.60
N ILE A 351 -0.81 -7.22 -5.66
CA ILE A 351 0.64 -7.12 -5.91
C ILE A 351 1.25 -8.43 -6.45
N LEU A 352 0.66 -9.58 -6.10
CA LEU A 352 1.05 -10.90 -6.58
C LEU A 352 0.76 -11.01 -8.08
N LEU A 353 -0.43 -10.55 -8.49
CA LEU A 353 -0.82 -10.48 -9.90
C LEU A 353 0.07 -9.49 -10.67
N SER A 354 0.37 -8.32 -10.11
CA SER A 354 1.27 -7.33 -10.73
C SER A 354 2.67 -7.90 -10.99
N LEU A 355 3.23 -8.68 -10.06
CA LEU A 355 4.50 -9.38 -10.26
C LEU A 355 4.41 -10.41 -11.40
N VAL A 356 3.35 -11.21 -11.42
CA VAL A 356 3.11 -12.23 -12.45
C VAL A 356 3.00 -11.60 -13.84
N LEU A 357 2.19 -10.55 -13.97
CA LEU A 357 2.02 -9.82 -15.22
C LEU A 357 3.32 -9.15 -15.66
N SER A 358 4.11 -8.59 -14.74
CA SER A 358 5.43 -8.02 -15.05
C SER A 358 6.40 -9.05 -15.63
N ILE A 359 6.52 -10.23 -14.99
CA ILE A 359 7.35 -11.34 -15.49
C ILE A 359 6.85 -11.80 -16.87
N GLY A 360 5.53 -11.94 -17.00
CA GLY A 360 4.89 -12.30 -18.25
C GLY A 360 5.18 -11.30 -19.37
N THR A 361 5.03 -10.00 -19.10
CA THR A 361 5.34 -8.93 -20.06
C THR A 361 6.80 -9.00 -20.49
N TYR A 362 7.75 -9.24 -19.57
CA TYR A 362 9.14 -9.47 -19.95
C TYR A 362 9.26 -10.61 -20.97
N GLY A 363 8.61 -11.73 -20.67
CA GLY A 363 8.52 -12.92 -21.53
C GLY A 363 7.96 -12.64 -22.92
N PHE A 364 6.93 -11.79 -23.01
CA PHE A 364 6.34 -11.40 -24.30
C PHE A 364 7.33 -10.64 -25.18
N PHE A 365 8.10 -9.71 -24.59
CA PHE A 365 9.03 -8.86 -25.34
C PHE A 365 10.34 -9.55 -25.74
N ILE A 366 10.67 -10.68 -25.15
CA ILE A 366 11.81 -11.52 -25.55
C ILE A 366 11.38 -12.72 -26.40
N GLY A 367 10.13 -13.14 -26.29
CA GLY A 367 9.61 -14.35 -26.91
C GLY A 367 9.27 -14.16 -28.39
N ASP A 368 9.42 -15.23 -29.17
CA ASP A 368 8.97 -15.24 -30.56
C ASP A 368 7.46 -15.52 -30.63
N THR A 369 6.68 -14.50 -30.96
CA THR A 369 5.22 -14.58 -31.10
C THR A 369 4.78 -15.52 -32.22
N SER A 370 5.65 -15.84 -33.19
CA SER A 370 5.36 -16.84 -34.23
C SER A 370 5.35 -18.27 -33.70
N SER A 371 5.96 -18.50 -32.53
CA SER A 371 6.04 -19.80 -31.88
C SER A 371 4.81 -20.16 -31.03
N LEU A 372 3.78 -19.31 -31.03
CA LEU A 372 2.49 -19.55 -30.38
C LEU A 372 1.65 -20.56 -31.18
N ASP A 373 1.95 -21.85 -31.01
CA ASP A 373 1.09 -22.93 -31.50
C ASP A 373 0.07 -23.32 -30.40
N ILE A 374 -1.22 -23.26 -30.75
CA ILE A 374 -2.36 -23.65 -29.89
C ILE A 374 -2.17 -25.06 -29.30
N ARG A 375 -1.57 -25.99 -30.05
CA ARG A 375 -1.34 -27.37 -29.57
C ARG A 375 -0.34 -27.41 -28.41
N ASN A 376 0.73 -26.62 -28.49
CA ASN A 376 1.74 -26.51 -27.43
C ASN A 376 1.20 -25.76 -26.21
N ILE A 377 0.34 -24.76 -26.42
CA ILE A 377 -0.28 -23.96 -25.34
C ILE A 377 -1.20 -24.82 -24.46
N LYS A 378 -1.93 -25.80 -25.02
CA LYS A 378 -2.84 -26.67 -24.26
C LYS A 378 -2.15 -27.40 -23.09
N GLN A 379 -0.90 -27.84 -23.25
CA GLN A 379 -0.16 -28.48 -22.18
C GLN A 379 0.08 -27.53 -21.00
N TYR A 380 0.40 -26.27 -21.31
CA TYR A 380 0.69 -25.24 -20.32
C TYR A 380 -0.56 -24.65 -19.67
N LEU A 381 -1.70 -24.63 -20.37
CA LEU A 381 -2.99 -24.21 -19.81
C LEU A 381 -3.37 -25.04 -18.57
N ARG A 382 -2.97 -26.32 -18.52
CA ARG A 382 -3.23 -27.20 -17.36
C ARG A 382 -2.66 -26.65 -16.05
N ILE A 383 -1.57 -25.89 -16.11
CA ILE A 383 -0.93 -25.30 -14.93
C ILE A 383 -1.85 -24.27 -14.25
N TYR A 384 -2.70 -23.59 -15.03
CA TYR A 384 -3.60 -22.53 -14.54
C TYR A 384 -5.03 -23.02 -14.29
N ILE A 385 -5.33 -24.33 -14.47
CA ILE A 385 -6.68 -24.86 -14.27
C ILE A 385 -7.16 -24.62 -12.84
N ILE A 386 -6.31 -24.86 -11.84
CA ILE A 386 -6.69 -24.74 -10.42
C ILE A 386 -7.15 -23.33 -10.06
N PRO A 387 -6.36 -22.25 -10.28
CA PRO A 387 -6.82 -20.89 -9.97
C PRO A 387 -8.05 -20.48 -10.79
N VAL A 388 -8.17 -20.91 -12.05
CA VAL A 388 -9.34 -20.62 -12.89
C VAL A 388 -10.60 -21.29 -12.35
N LEU A 389 -10.53 -22.58 -12.01
CA LEU A 389 -11.66 -23.31 -11.43
C LEU A 389 -12.08 -22.73 -10.08
N LEU A 390 -11.11 -22.34 -9.24
CA LEU A 390 -11.40 -21.68 -7.97
C LEU A 390 -12.14 -20.36 -8.20
N PHE A 391 -11.68 -19.53 -9.15
CA PHE A 391 -12.35 -18.27 -9.46
C PHE A 391 -13.77 -18.49 -9.99
N ILE A 392 -13.97 -19.49 -10.86
CA ILE A 392 -15.31 -19.86 -11.35
C ILE A 392 -16.21 -20.31 -10.19
N LEU A 393 -15.71 -21.15 -9.27
CA LEU A 393 -16.45 -21.59 -8.09
C LEU A 393 -16.85 -20.40 -7.21
N ILE A 394 -15.91 -19.50 -6.94
CA ILE A 394 -16.13 -18.25 -6.19
C ILE A 394 -17.21 -17.40 -6.87
N LEU A 395 -17.12 -17.23 -8.19
CA LEU A 395 -18.09 -16.47 -8.97
C LEU A 395 -19.48 -17.09 -8.86
N LEU A 396 -19.61 -18.40 -9.03
CA LEU A 396 -20.87 -19.13 -8.90
C LEU A 396 -21.46 -19.00 -7.49
N PHE A 397 -20.64 -19.18 -6.45
CA PHE A 397 -21.06 -19.01 -5.06
C PHE A 397 -21.56 -17.60 -4.79
N SER A 398 -20.87 -16.60 -5.36
CA SER A 398 -21.20 -15.19 -5.17
C SER A 398 -22.53 -14.77 -5.77
N LEU A 399 -23.11 -15.52 -6.72
CA LEU A 399 -24.40 -15.22 -7.33
C LEU A 399 -25.56 -15.17 -6.31
N THR A 400 -25.37 -15.80 -5.15
CA THR A 400 -26.35 -15.81 -4.06
C THR A 400 -26.18 -14.66 -3.06
N SER A 401 -25.09 -13.89 -3.16
CA SER A 401 -24.76 -12.83 -2.19
C SER A 401 -25.40 -11.49 -2.56
N GLN A 402 -26.02 -10.84 -1.56
CA GLN A 402 -26.60 -9.51 -1.70
C GLN A 402 -25.57 -8.45 -2.16
N ASN A 403 -24.31 -8.55 -1.69
CA ASN A 403 -23.25 -7.63 -2.12
C ASN A 403 -22.92 -7.81 -3.60
N THR A 404 -22.89 -9.06 -4.09
CA THR A 404 -22.72 -9.33 -5.52
C THR A 404 -23.91 -8.80 -6.31
N THR A 405 -25.14 -8.97 -5.85
CA THR A 405 -26.33 -8.43 -6.52
C THR A 405 -26.30 -6.90 -6.58
N LYS A 406 -25.95 -6.22 -5.47
CA LYS A 406 -25.77 -4.76 -5.45
C LYS A 406 -24.65 -4.32 -6.41
N ALA A 407 -23.49 -4.99 -6.35
CA ALA A 407 -22.38 -4.72 -7.25
C ALA A 407 -22.75 -4.94 -8.71
N PHE A 408 -23.51 -6.00 -8.99
CA PHE A 408 -24.00 -6.32 -10.32
C PHE A 408 -25.05 -5.31 -10.80
N ASN A 409 -25.92 -4.82 -9.93
CA ASN A 409 -26.88 -3.77 -10.26
C ASN A 409 -26.19 -2.43 -10.52
N LEU A 410 -25.20 -2.05 -9.72
CA LEU A 410 -24.37 -0.86 -9.98
C LEU A 410 -23.57 -1.01 -11.27
N PHE A 411 -23.08 -2.21 -11.55
CA PHE A 411 -22.49 -2.55 -12.83
C PHE A 411 -23.54 -2.38 -13.94
N LEU A 412 -24.71 -2.99 -13.92
CA LEU A 412 -25.69 -2.80 -14.99
C LEU A 412 -26.17 -1.34 -15.16
N ASN A 413 -26.30 -0.60 -14.05
CA ASN A 413 -26.81 0.78 -14.04
C ASN A 413 -25.70 1.85 -14.15
N GLY A 414 -24.45 1.44 -14.38
CA GLY A 414 -23.30 2.35 -14.39
C GLY A 414 -22.00 1.80 -14.94
N ALA A 415 -21.97 0.57 -15.49
CA ALA A 415 -20.75 -0.21 -15.76
C ALA A 415 -19.82 0.51 -16.71
N ILE A 416 -20.33 1.12 -17.76
CA ILE A 416 -19.45 1.76 -18.72
C ILE A 416 -20.09 3.09 -19.07
N LYS A 417 -19.68 4.13 -18.35
CA LYS A 417 -19.93 5.51 -18.78
C LYS A 417 -19.36 5.64 -20.19
N LYS A 418 -20.16 6.17 -21.13
CA LYS A 418 -19.73 6.47 -22.49
C LYS A 418 -18.87 7.74 -22.49
N ASP A 419 -17.72 7.66 -21.83
CA ASP A 419 -16.80 8.76 -21.61
C ASP A 419 -15.50 8.56 -22.40
N ILE A 420 -14.56 9.50 -22.21
CA ILE A 420 -13.25 9.45 -22.84
C ILE A 420 -12.43 8.22 -22.43
N TYR A 421 -12.65 7.70 -21.22
CA TYR A 421 -11.95 6.53 -20.70
C TYR A 421 -12.39 5.26 -21.45
N MET A 422 -13.69 5.09 -21.69
CA MET A 422 -14.22 4.00 -22.51
C MET A 422 -13.68 4.05 -23.94
N ILE A 423 -13.73 5.23 -24.58
CA ILE A 423 -13.25 5.40 -25.96
C ILE A 423 -11.77 5.04 -26.04
N PHE A 424 -10.95 5.56 -25.13
CA PHE A 424 -9.52 5.25 -25.09
C PHE A 424 -9.27 3.77 -24.84
N TRP A 425 -10.01 3.14 -23.93
CA TRP A 425 -9.89 1.71 -23.66
C TRP A 425 -10.22 0.84 -24.88
N ILE A 426 -11.29 1.18 -25.63
CA ILE A 426 -11.63 0.50 -26.90
C ILE A 426 -10.52 0.71 -27.94
N LEU A 427 -9.96 1.92 -28.05
CA LEU A 427 -8.84 2.19 -28.96
C LEU A 427 -7.61 1.34 -28.62
N ILE A 428 -7.31 1.17 -27.32
CA ILE A 428 -6.25 0.27 -26.87
C ILE A 428 -6.54 -1.17 -27.27
N LEU A 429 -7.75 -1.68 -27.06
CA LEU A 429 -8.14 -3.04 -27.49
C LEU A 429 -7.96 -3.26 -28.99
N VAL A 430 -8.46 -2.33 -29.82
CA VAL A 430 -8.30 -2.41 -31.28
C VAL A 430 -6.81 -2.34 -31.65
N SER A 431 -6.04 -1.47 -31.00
CA SER A 431 -4.61 -1.33 -31.23
C SER A 431 -3.83 -2.59 -30.86
N ILE A 432 -4.22 -3.30 -29.79
CA ILE A 432 -3.63 -4.59 -29.41
C ILE A 432 -3.82 -5.61 -30.53
N LEU A 433 -5.05 -5.74 -31.07
CA LEU A 433 -5.35 -6.66 -32.16
C LEU A 433 -4.51 -6.36 -33.41
N ILE A 434 -4.40 -5.07 -33.76
CA ILE A 434 -3.56 -4.60 -34.88
C ILE A 434 -2.10 -4.96 -34.60
N SER A 435 -1.60 -4.69 -33.40
CA SER A 435 -0.20 -4.94 -33.03
C SER A 435 0.17 -6.42 -33.07
N LEU A 436 -0.72 -7.29 -32.58
CA LEU A 436 -0.55 -8.75 -32.64
C LEU A 436 -0.53 -9.25 -34.09
N LYS A 437 -1.33 -8.65 -34.98
CA LYS A 437 -1.35 -8.97 -36.41
C LYS A 437 -0.07 -8.50 -37.13
N LEU A 438 0.39 -7.28 -36.84
CA LEU A 438 1.58 -6.69 -37.45
C LEU A 438 2.89 -7.24 -36.86
N LYS A 439 2.85 -7.89 -35.69
CA LYS A 439 4.01 -8.41 -34.95
C LYS A 439 5.10 -7.35 -34.70
N ASN A 440 4.69 -6.08 -34.57
CA ASN A 440 5.61 -4.97 -34.34
C ASN A 440 5.80 -4.73 -32.83
N ILE A 441 6.98 -5.12 -32.33
CA ILE A 441 7.25 -5.05 -30.89
C ILE A 441 7.35 -3.61 -30.36
N LYS A 442 7.81 -2.66 -31.18
CA LYS A 442 7.87 -1.23 -30.79
C LYS A 442 6.47 -0.65 -30.69
N MET A 443 5.59 -0.98 -31.63
CA MET A 443 4.17 -0.59 -31.57
C MET A 443 3.50 -1.19 -30.33
N THR A 444 3.80 -2.46 -30.03
CA THR A 444 3.29 -3.14 -28.83
C THR A 444 3.70 -2.42 -27.55
N PHE A 445 4.97 -2.00 -27.46
CA PHE A 445 5.46 -1.20 -26.33
C PHE A 445 4.74 0.14 -26.20
N ILE A 446 4.54 0.86 -27.31
CA ILE A 446 3.84 2.15 -27.31
C ILE A 446 2.40 1.99 -26.81
N ILE A 447 1.69 0.94 -27.25
CA ILE A 447 0.33 0.65 -26.81
C ILE A 447 0.30 0.34 -25.31
N LEU A 448 1.20 -0.52 -24.83
CA LEU A 448 1.30 -0.84 -23.40
C LEU A 448 1.61 0.40 -22.56
N MET A 449 2.54 1.23 -23.01
CA MET A 449 2.88 2.48 -22.34
C MET A 449 1.69 3.44 -22.34
N ALA A 450 1.01 3.61 -23.47
CA ALA A 450 -0.17 4.48 -23.58
C ALA A 450 -1.30 4.04 -22.65
N ASP A 451 -1.55 2.73 -22.54
CA ASP A 451 -2.54 2.14 -21.62
C ASP A 451 -2.24 2.52 -20.16
N ILE A 452 -1.04 2.18 -19.66
CA ILE A 452 -0.68 2.43 -18.26
C ILE A 452 -0.57 3.94 -17.96
N VAL A 453 0.09 4.69 -18.84
CA VAL A 453 0.39 6.11 -18.62
C VAL A 453 -0.88 6.96 -18.65
N PHE A 454 -1.79 6.71 -19.61
CA PHE A 454 -3.04 7.46 -19.69
C PHE A 454 -3.83 7.33 -18.39
N PHE A 455 -4.19 6.10 -18.01
CA PHE A 455 -4.98 5.85 -16.80
C PHE A 455 -4.26 6.23 -15.50
N GLY A 456 -2.94 6.01 -15.45
CA GLY A 456 -2.17 6.29 -14.23
C GLY A 456 -1.94 7.78 -13.97
N ILE A 457 -1.69 8.61 -15.00
CA ILE A 457 -1.53 10.06 -14.80
C ILE A 457 -2.80 10.69 -14.22
N GLN A 458 -3.98 10.20 -14.63
CA GLN A 458 -5.25 10.72 -14.11
C GLN A 458 -5.40 10.45 -12.61
N VAL A 459 -4.88 9.33 -12.09
CA VAL A 459 -4.85 9.05 -10.65
C VAL A 459 -3.85 9.94 -9.93
N MET A 460 -2.65 10.13 -10.50
CA MET A 460 -1.61 10.91 -9.84
C MET A 460 -1.90 12.42 -9.80
N ALA A 461 -2.57 12.95 -10.83
CA ALA A 461 -2.88 14.38 -10.93
C ALA A 461 -3.64 14.94 -9.71
N THR A 462 -4.47 14.11 -9.05
CA THR A 462 -5.25 14.52 -7.88
C THR A 462 -4.54 14.29 -6.54
N GLN A 463 -3.38 13.63 -6.55
CA GLN A 463 -2.64 13.30 -5.34
C GLN A 463 -1.50 14.28 -5.04
N PHE A 464 -1.15 15.18 -5.96
CA PHE A 464 -0.11 16.16 -5.72
C PHE A 464 -0.68 17.39 -5.00
N VAL A 465 -0.12 17.71 -3.85
CA VAL A 465 -0.51 18.88 -3.03
C VAL A 465 0.68 19.81 -2.83
N ASN A 466 0.39 21.08 -2.58
CA ASN A 466 1.43 22.05 -2.27
C ASN A 466 1.78 21.97 -0.78
N ILE A 467 3.06 22.12 -0.44
CA ILE A 467 3.54 22.11 0.94
C ILE A 467 2.86 23.17 1.79
N ASN A 468 2.42 24.29 1.21
CA ASN A 468 1.67 25.30 1.94
C ASN A 468 0.32 24.77 2.44
N GLN A 469 -0.35 23.87 1.71
CA GLN A 469 -1.58 23.24 2.21
C GLN A 469 -1.31 22.35 3.43
N ILE A 470 -0.13 21.73 3.47
CA ILE A 470 0.33 20.91 4.59
C ILE A 470 0.81 21.79 5.76
N LYS A 471 1.53 22.87 5.47
CA LYS A 471 2.18 23.78 6.43
C LYS A 471 1.32 24.91 6.94
N VAL A 472 0.16 25.20 6.35
CA VAL A 472 -0.79 26.22 6.86
C VAL A 472 -1.09 25.97 8.35
N GLN A 473 -0.94 24.73 8.81
CA GLN A 473 -1.18 24.33 10.17
C GLN A 473 0.01 24.59 11.11
N GLU A 474 1.24 24.80 10.63
CA GLU A 474 2.38 25.26 11.45
C GLU A 474 2.23 26.74 11.91
N ARG A 475 1.17 27.45 11.51
CA ARG A 475 1.03 28.91 11.71
C ARG A 475 0.38 29.35 13.01
N ILE A 476 -0.21 28.45 13.79
CA ILE A 476 -0.79 28.83 15.08
C ILE A 476 0.38 29.03 16.04
N LEU A 477 0.70 30.30 16.31
CA LEU A 477 1.71 30.67 17.29
C LEU A 477 1.19 30.28 18.67
N ILE A 478 1.91 29.37 19.31
CA ILE A 478 1.61 28.99 20.68
C ILE A 478 2.37 29.95 21.58
N PRO A 479 1.68 30.67 22.48
CA PRO A 479 2.34 31.55 23.44
C PRO A 479 3.41 30.79 24.24
N ASP A 480 4.51 31.48 24.58
CA ASP A 480 5.64 30.84 25.27
C ASP A 480 5.23 30.23 26.63
N ASP A 481 4.25 30.83 27.31
CA ASP A 481 3.69 30.33 28.57
C ASP A 481 2.81 29.08 28.39
N SER A 482 2.45 28.73 27.15
CA SER A 482 1.61 27.59 26.79
C SER A 482 2.40 26.34 26.37
N MET A 483 3.73 26.43 26.21
CA MET A 483 4.51 25.32 25.64
C MET A 483 4.49 24.03 26.48
N TYR A 484 4.42 24.15 27.81
CA TYR A 484 4.38 23.00 28.72
C TYR A 484 2.96 22.66 29.19
N LYS A 485 1.99 23.46 28.77
CA LYS A 485 0.59 23.34 29.13
C LYS A 485 -0.12 22.39 28.17
N LYS A 486 -1.17 21.72 28.65
CA LYS A 486 -2.15 21.05 27.79
C LYS A 486 -3.04 22.11 27.19
N VAL A 487 -3.03 22.19 25.86
CA VAL A 487 -3.77 23.19 25.10
C VAL A 487 -4.83 22.52 24.26
N TYR A 488 -6.03 23.10 24.26
CA TYR A 488 -7.06 22.79 23.26
C TYR A 488 -7.07 23.90 22.21
N ILE A 489 -6.90 23.55 20.94
CA ILE A 489 -7.01 24.53 19.85
C ILE A 489 -8.38 24.36 19.22
N TYR A 490 -9.24 25.36 19.41
CA TYR A 490 -10.56 25.44 18.81
C TYR A 490 -10.42 25.84 17.33
N ASN A 491 -10.28 24.83 16.48
CA ASN A 491 -10.19 25.01 15.05
C ASN A 491 -10.69 23.75 14.31
N ASP A 492 -11.79 23.90 13.56
CA ASP A 492 -12.38 22.83 12.75
C ASP A 492 -11.43 22.27 11.66
N THR A 493 -10.30 22.94 11.42
CA THR A 493 -9.29 22.52 10.43
C THR A 493 -8.14 21.69 11.01
N ILE A 494 -8.00 21.58 12.34
CA ILE A 494 -7.05 20.65 12.95
C ILE A 494 -7.67 19.26 12.95
N TYR A 495 -7.03 18.32 12.27
CA TYR A 495 -7.51 16.94 12.16
C TYR A 495 -6.36 15.95 12.40
N LYS A 496 -6.68 14.73 12.84
CA LYS A 496 -5.71 13.66 13.14
C LYS A 496 -4.52 14.14 13.99
N ASN A 497 -3.29 13.90 13.54
CA ASN A 497 -2.05 14.19 14.28
C ASN A 497 -1.44 15.54 13.93
N MET A 498 -2.20 16.45 13.32
CA MET A 498 -1.71 17.80 13.00
C MET A 498 -1.27 18.58 14.25
N GLY A 499 -1.76 18.19 15.42
CA GLY A 499 -1.27 18.68 16.72
C GLY A 499 0.23 18.46 16.96
N LEU A 500 0.89 17.55 16.25
CA LEU A 500 2.32 17.29 16.37
C LEU A 500 3.21 18.43 15.82
N TYR A 501 2.68 19.31 14.97
CA TYR A 501 3.42 20.48 14.49
C TYR A 501 3.63 21.53 15.58
N TYR A 502 2.80 21.51 16.62
CA TYR A 502 2.77 22.48 17.69
C TYR A 502 3.72 22.12 18.83
N SER A 503 4.21 23.12 19.55
CA SER A 503 5.12 22.93 20.68
C SER A 503 4.41 22.43 21.95
N SER A 504 3.13 22.78 22.14
CA SER A 504 2.33 22.46 23.33
C SER A 504 1.92 20.99 23.44
N ASN A 505 1.44 20.60 24.62
CA ASN A 505 0.79 19.31 24.83
C ASN A 505 -0.64 19.35 24.29
N GLY A 506 -1.11 18.21 23.80
CA GLY A 506 -2.35 18.09 23.03
C GLY A 506 -3.23 16.96 23.54
N ILE A 507 -4.52 17.24 23.61
CA ILE A 507 -5.52 16.28 24.11
C ILE A 507 -6.09 15.39 22.99
N PHE A 508 -5.83 15.69 21.72
CA PHE A 508 -6.37 14.94 20.59
C PHE A 508 -5.28 14.38 19.71
N GLY A 509 -5.64 13.39 18.90
CA GLY A 509 -4.75 12.78 17.95
C GLY A 509 -5.47 11.69 17.17
N TYR A 510 -4.69 10.95 16.42
CA TYR A 510 -5.12 9.78 15.66
C TYR A 510 -4.03 8.72 15.73
N SER A 511 -4.41 7.50 16.10
CA SER A 511 -3.60 6.33 15.79
C SER A 511 -4.51 5.23 15.33
N GLN A 512 -3.98 4.41 14.43
CA GLN A 512 -4.59 3.14 14.11
C GLN A 512 -4.70 2.23 15.33
N MET A 513 -3.84 2.39 16.34
CA MET A 513 -3.90 1.65 17.61
C MET A 513 -4.33 2.59 18.75
N GLU A 514 -5.33 3.44 18.51
CA GLU A 514 -5.92 4.28 19.55
C GLU A 514 -6.29 3.43 20.78
N PRO A 515 -5.83 3.82 21.99
CA PRO A 515 -6.21 3.15 23.22
C PRO A 515 -7.71 3.28 23.47
N GLU A 516 -8.42 2.15 23.61
CA GLU A 516 -9.88 2.12 23.85
C GLU A 516 -10.25 2.89 25.11
N LEU A 517 -9.42 2.75 26.15
CA LEU A 517 -9.52 3.45 27.42
C LEU A 517 -9.63 4.97 27.27
N TYR A 518 -8.98 5.58 26.27
CA TYR A 518 -9.02 7.04 26.11
C TYR A 518 -10.37 7.50 25.56
N SER A 519 -10.87 6.83 24.52
CA SER A 519 -12.17 7.17 23.93
C SER A 519 -13.31 6.84 24.91
N GLU A 520 -13.24 5.72 25.63
CA GLU A 520 -14.19 5.34 26.69
C GLU A 520 -14.16 6.35 27.84
N TYR A 521 -12.97 6.76 28.31
CA TYR A 521 -12.85 7.77 29.36
C TYR A 521 -13.55 9.08 28.97
N LEU A 522 -13.36 9.55 27.73
CA LEU A 522 -14.03 10.76 27.25
C LEU A 522 -15.55 10.59 27.19
N TYR A 523 -16.03 9.42 26.78
CA TYR A 523 -17.46 9.11 26.77
C TYR A 523 -18.04 9.12 28.20
N ASP A 524 -17.39 8.43 29.13
CA ASP A 524 -17.83 8.27 30.53
C ASP A 524 -17.90 9.60 31.28
N VAL A 525 -16.97 10.50 31.03
CA VAL A 525 -17.00 11.85 31.62
C VAL A 525 -18.00 12.78 30.92
N GLY A 526 -18.83 12.24 30.03
CA GLY A 526 -19.99 12.90 29.45
C GLY A 526 -19.68 13.78 28.25
N PHE A 527 -18.60 13.49 27.52
CA PHE A 527 -18.45 14.01 26.18
C PHE A 527 -19.18 13.08 25.20
N ALA A 528 -20.51 13.09 25.26
CA ALA A 528 -21.39 12.14 24.55
C ALA A 528 -21.39 12.29 23.02
N ASP A 529 -20.93 13.44 22.50
CA ASP A 529 -20.77 13.70 21.06
C ASP A 529 -19.42 13.23 20.50
N VAL A 530 -18.59 12.59 21.33
CA VAL A 530 -17.48 11.77 20.83
C VAL A 530 -18.11 10.61 20.08
N LYS A 531 -18.28 10.76 18.77
CA LYS A 531 -18.57 9.61 17.91
C LYS A 531 -17.52 8.56 18.23
N VAL A 532 -17.94 7.44 18.82
CA VAL A 532 -17.14 6.21 18.78
C VAL A 532 -16.76 6.03 17.30
N PRO A 533 -15.47 5.95 16.94
CA PRO A 533 -15.05 6.03 15.56
C PRO A 533 -15.54 4.79 14.80
N THR A 534 -16.76 4.86 14.24
CA THR A 534 -17.35 3.78 13.44
C THR A 534 -16.74 3.71 12.04
N SER A 535 -15.94 4.71 11.64
CA SER A 535 -15.23 4.75 10.35
C SER A 535 -13.83 5.36 10.50
N PHE A 536 -12.89 4.94 9.63
CA PHE A 536 -11.50 5.45 9.60
C PHE A 536 -11.40 6.98 9.43
N SER A 537 -12.44 7.59 8.85
CA SER A 537 -12.59 9.03 8.61
C SER A 537 -13.16 9.84 9.80
N ASP A 538 -13.72 9.18 10.82
CA ASP A 538 -14.31 9.84 12.02
C ASP A 538 -13.34 9.85 13.22
N THR A 539 -12.08 9.49 13.01
CA THR A 539 -11.05 9.27 14.05
C THR A 539 -10.49 10.54 14.69
N THR A 540 -11.06 11.69 14.36
CA THR A 540 -10.96 12.90 15.19
C THR A 540 -12.16 12.93 16.10
N ILE A 541 -11.92 12.88 17.41
CA ILE A 541 -12.90 13.19 18.44
C ILE A 541 -13.40 14.62 18.18
N LYS A 542 -14.48 14.76 17.39
CA LYS A 542 -15.10 16.04 17.07
C LYS A 542 -16.19 16.29 18.09
N PHE A 543 -15.91 17.13 19.08
CA PHE A 543 -16.94 17.64 19.96
C PHE A 543 -17.86 18.52 19.12
N ASN A 544 -19.17 18.32 19.23
CA ASN A 544 -20.14 19.20 18.57
C ASN A 544 -19.95 20.66 19.01
N LYS A 545 -20.38 21.56 18.11
CA LYS A 545 -20.28 23.03 18.05
C LYS A 545 -20.71 23.87 19.27
N TYR A 546 -20.88 23.30 20.46
CA TYR A 546 -21.33 24.06 21.62
C TYR A 546 -20.13 24.69 22.34
N ASN A 547 -19.76 25.87 21.83
CA ASN A 547 -18.76 26.76 22.42
C ASN A 547 -19.31 27.43 23.70
N THR A 548 -19.64 26.62 24.71
CA THR A 548 -20.16 27.10 25.99
C THR A 548 -19.03 27.16 27.01
N TYR A 549 -19.10 28.12 27.92
CA TYR A 549 -18.20 28.19 29.07
C TYR A 549 -18.17 26.87 29.85
N ASP A 550 -19.32 26.20 29.95
CA ASP A 550 -19.46 24.88 30.58
C ASP A 550 -18.62 23.81 29.89
N PHE A 551 -18.51 23.83 28.55
CA PHE A 551 -17.66 22.89 27.81
C PHE A 551 -16.18 23.12 28.11
N TYR A 552 -15.75 24.38 28.17
CA TYR A 552 -14.37 24.75 28.46
C TYR A 552 -13.97 24.41 29.89
N GLN A 553 -14.81 24.76 30.86
CA GLN A 553 -14.61 24.39 32.26
C GLN A 553 -14.50 22.88 32.40
N LYS A 554 -15.36 22.12 31.71
CA LYS A 554 -15.31 20.67 31.69
C LYS A 554 -14.01 20.11 31.11
N LEU A 555 -13.47 20.69 30.03
CA LEU A 555 -12.16 20.31 29.50
C LEU A 555 -11.03 20.51 30.54
N THR A 556 -11.07 21.63 31.25
CA THR A 556 -10.09 21.92 32.32
C THR A 556 -10.23 20.96 33.48
N ASP A 557 -11.44 20.77 34.00
CA ASP A 557 -11.72 19.93 35.17
C ASP A 557 -11.39 18.45 34.88
N THR A 558 -11.60 18.00 33.64
CA THR A 558 -11.55 16.57 33.30
C THR A 558 -10.26 16.11 32.63
N LEU A 559 -9.69 16.95 31.76
CA LEU A 559 -8.48 16.63 30.98
C LEU A 559 -7.25 17.42 31.43
N GLY A 560 -7.44 18.37 32.35
CA GLY A 560 -6.39 19.28 32.79
C GLY A 560 -5.96 20.23 31.69
N VAL A 561 -6.87 20.60 30.78
CA VAL A 561 -6.60 21.63 29.76
C VAL A 561 -6.34 22.95 30.47
N ASN A 562 -5.15 23.51 30.28
CA ASN A 562 -4.76 24.74 30.95
C ASN A 562 -5.20 25.99 30.18
N GLN A 563 -5.28 25.90 28.84
CA GLN A 563 -5.59 27.02 27.96
C GLN A 563 -6.33 26.54 26.71
N ILE A 564 -7.24 27.39 26.22
CA ILE A 564 -7.94 27.18 24.96
C ILE A 564 -7.55 28.31 24.00
N LEU A 565 -7.09 27.92 22.81
CA LEU A 565 -6.70 28.86 21.76
C LEU A 565 -7.74 28.88 20.65
N ASN A 566 -8.01 30.03 20.06
CA ASN A 566 -8.77 30.13 18.81
C ASN A 566 -7.91 29.70 17.61
N SER A 567 -8.48 29.75 16.40
CA SER A 567 -7.77 29.42 15.15
C SER A 567 -6.61 30.36 14.79
N LEU A 568 -6.48 31.50 15.49
CA LEU A 568 -5.39 32.48 15.33
C LEU A 568 -4.27 32.28 16.38
N GLY A 569 -4.49 31.44 17.40
CA GLY A 569 -3.56 31.23 18.51
C GLY A 569 -3.79 32.14 19.71
N ASP A 570 -4.86 32.94 19.71
CA ASP A 570 -5.21 33.79 20.85
C ASP A 570 -5.87 32.94 21.95
N VAL A 571 -5.47 33.18 23.20
CA VAL A 571 -6.11 32.57 24.38
C VAL A 571 -7.53 33.09 24.52
N ILE A 572 -8.50 32.19 24.49
CA ILE A 572 -9.93 32.49 24.66
C ILE A 572 -10.50 31.92 25.97
N TYR A 573 -9.76 31.04 26.65
CA TYR A 573 -10.07 30.54 28.00
C TYR A 573 -8.78 30.07 28.69
#